data_AF-A0A1Y4AXN9-F1
#
_entry.id   AF-A0A1Y4AXN9-F1
#
_cell.length_a   1.000
_cell.length_b   1.000
_cell.length_c   1.000
_cell.angle_alpha   90.00
_cell.angle_beta   90.00
_cell.angle_gamma   90.00
#
_symmetry.space_group_name_H-M   'P 1'
#
loop_
_entity.id
_entity.type
_entity.pdbx_description
1 polymer ?
#
loop_
_entity_poly.entity_id
_entity_poly.type
_entity_poly.pdbx_seq_one_letter_code
_entity_poly.pdbx_strand_id
1 'polypeptide(L)' 'MIEYLSIRQTAEKWGLSKRRVQVLCTEDRIPGVIRIDSTWAIPFNVEKPADARIKSGKYRKCLKDISKDKT' A
#
# COMPACT_ATOMS: atom_id res chain seq x y z
N MET A 1 -6.78 -4.03 19.70
CA MET A 1 -7.61 -3.00 19.01
C MET A 1 -7.19 -2.97 17.57
N ILE A 2 -8.12 -3.04 16.60
CA ILE A 2 -7.75 -3.05 15.18
C ILE A 2 -7.59 -1.59 14.73
N GLU A 3 -6.36 -1.20 14.41
CA GLU A 3 -6.08 0.12 13.87
C GLU A 3 -6.20 0.09 12.35
N TYR A 4 -6.91 1.08 11.80
CA TYR A 4 -7.07 1.26 10.37
C TYR A 4 -6.27 2.48 9.92
N LEU A 5 -5.52 2.29 8.85
CA LEU A 5 -4.81 3.35 8.14
C LEU A 5 -5.67 3.87 7.01
N SER A 6 -5.54 5.18 6.76
CA SER A 6 -6.01 5.79 5.53
C SER A 6 -5.16 5.37 4.34
N ILE A 7 -5.68 5.58 3.13
CA ILE A 7 -4.95 5.36 1.86
C ILE A 7 -3.62 6.12 1.86
N ARG A 8 -3.58 7.35 2.41
CA ARG A 8 -2.37 8.17 2.44
C ARG A 8 -1.30 7.57 3.34
N GLN A 9 -1.67 7.20 4.57
CA GLN A 9 -0.73 6.59 5.51
C GLN A 9 -0.22 5.24 4.98
N THR A 10 -1.10 4.45 4.35
CA THR A 10 -0.72 3.18 3.74
C THR A 10 0.24 3.38 2.55
N ALA A 11 -0.02 4.40 1.72
CA ALA A 11 0.85 4.78 0.62
C ALA A 11 2.26 5.17 1.11
N GLU A 12 2.34 5.96 2.18
CA GLU A 12 3.60 6.34 2.84
C GLU A 12 4.31 5.11 3.44
N LYS A 13 3.58 4.25 4.17
CA LYS A 13 4.10 3.01 4.77
C LYS A 13 4.67 2.04 3.73
N TRP A 14 4.05 1.92 2.56
CA TRP A 14 4.45 0.98 1.51
C TRP A 14 5.37 1.58 0.43
N GLY A 15 5.64 2.90 0.50
CA GLY A 15 6.36 3.63 -0.53
C GLY A 15 5.66 3.56 -1.89
N LEU A 16 4.32 3.54 -1.90
CA LEU A 16 3.49 3.45 -3.11
C LEU A 16 2.75 4.76 -3.35
N SER A 17 2.29 4.97 -4.59
CA SER A 17 1.36 6.06 -4.87
C SER A 17 -0.04 5.71 -4.38
N LYS A 18 -0.83 6.71 -3.98
CA LYS A 18 -2.24 6.55 -3.56
C LYS A 18 -3.07 5.77 -4.59
N ARG A 19 -2.85 6.07 -5.88
CA ARG A 19 -3.48 5.35 -6.99
C ARG A 19 -3.16 3.86 -6.94
N ARG A 20 -1.91 3.47 -6.66
CA ARG A 20 -1.55 2.06 -6.62
C ARG A 20 -2.16 1.35 -5.42
N VAL A 21 -2.23 2.01 -4.27
CA VAL A 21 -2.95 1.50 -3.09
C VAL A 21 -4.44 1.29 -3.40
N GLN A 22 -5.10 2.27 -4.03
CA GLN A 22 -6.50 2.12 -4.46
C GLN A 22 -6.70 0.92 -5.38
N VAL A 23 -5.80 0.73 -6.35
CA VAL A 23 -5.88 -0.43 -7.24
C VAL A 23 -5.72 -1.74 -6.46
N LEU A 24 -4.81 -1.81 -5.48
CA LEU A 24 -4.66 -3.00 -4.63
C LEU A 24 -5.90 -3.28 -3.79
N CYS A 25 -6.59 -2.24 -3.32
CA CYS A 25 -7.88 -2.38 -2.64
C CYS A 25 -8.99 -2.87 -3.59
N THR A 26 -9.05 -2.34 -4.81
CA THR A 26 -10.06 -2.78 -5.80
C THR A 26 -9.79 -4.16 -6.38
N GLU A 27 -8.52 -4.60 -6.39
CA GLU A 27 -8.12 -5.94 -6.80
C GLU A 27 -8.29 -6.97 -5.66
N ASP A 28 -8.86 -6.58 -4.51
CA ASP A 28 -9.06 -7.41 -3.31
C ASP A 28 -7.78 -8.15 -2.84
N ARG A 29 -6.62 -7.53 -3.07
CA ARG A 29 -5.31 -8.13 -2.73
C ARG A 29 -4.91 -7.94 -1.27
N ILE A 30 -5.67 -7.13 -0.53
CA ILE A 30 -5.39 -6.73 0.84
C ILE A 30 -6.53 -7.25 1.70
N PRO A 31 -6.31 -8.30 2.52
CA PRO A 31 -7.36 -8.87 3.35
C PRO A 31 -7.82 -7.87 4.42
N GLY A 32 -9.13 -7.85 4.67
CA GLY A 32 -9.71 -7.00 5.72
C GLY A 32 -9.80 -5.51 5.37
N VAL A 33 -9.59 -5.14 4.11
CA VAL A 33 -9.90 -3.80 3.62
C VAL A 33 -11.40 -3.58 3.59
N ILE A 34 -11.82 -2.41 4.08
CA ILE A 34 -13.22 -2.01 4.11
C ILE A 34 -13.36 -0.74 3.26
N ARG A 35 -14.30 -0.75 2.31
CA ARG A 35 -14.69 0.46 1.58
C ARG A 35 -15.77 1.18 2.36
N ILE A 36 -15.46 2.39 2.80
CA ILE A 36 -16.39 3.29 3.48
C ILE A 36 -16.68 4.43 2.50
N ASP A 37 -17.82 4.33 1.82
CA ASP A 37 -18.26 5.27 0.78
C ASP A 37 -17.21 5.43 -0.35
N SER A 38 -16.45 6.52 -0.31
CA SER A 38 -15.41 6.90 -1.27
C SER A 38 -13.98 6.63 -0.78
N THR A 39 -13.80 6.19 0.46
CA THR A 39 -12.49 5.96 1.09
C THR A 39 -12.30 4.50 1.46
N TRP A 40 -11.04 4.07 1.53
CA TRP A 40 -10.65 2.73 1.95
C TRP A 40 -10.02 2.78 3.34
N ALA A 41 -10.50 1.92 4.24
CA ALA A 41 -9.90 1.65 5.53
C ALA A 41 -9.06 0.37 5.42
N ILE A 42 -7.76 0.50 5.66
CA ILE A 42 -6.78 -0.57 5.48
C ILE A 42 -6.26 -0.99 6.86
N PRO A 43 -6.30 -2.27 7.26
CA PRO A 43 -5.81 -2.65 8.57
C PRO A 43 -4.29 -2.43 8.68
N PHE A 44 -3.83 -1.88 9.80
CA PHE A 44 -2.41 -1.60 10.04
C PHE A 44 -1.54 -2.87 9.96
N ASN A 45 -2.10 -4.01 10.37
CA ASN A 45 -1.41 -5.29 10.45
C ASN A 45 -1.18 -5.97 9.08
N VAL A 46 -1.64 -5.36 7.99
CA VAL A 46 -1.47 -5.95 6.66
C VAL A 46 -0.15 -5.50 6.05
N GLU A 47 0.68 -6.47 5.71
CA GLU A 47 1.90 -6.25 4.96
C GLU A 47 1.60 -6.05 3.47
N LYS A 48 2.53 -5.38 2.78
CA LYS A 48 2.41 -5.09 1.34
C LYS A 48 2.24 -6.42 0.58
N PRO A 49 1.17 -6.60 -0.22
CA PRO A 49 0.99 -7.82 -0.99
C PRO A 49 2.11 -7.96 -2.02
N ALA A 50 2.64 -9.18 -2.20
CA ALA A 50 3.72 -9.47 -3.14
C ALA A 50 3.37 -8.96 -4.55
N ASP A 51 4.27 -8.28 -5.25
CA ASP A 51 3.93 -7.75 -6.58
C ASP A 51 3.74 -8.90 -7.60
N ALA A 52 2.51 -9.10 -8.08
CA ALA A 52 2.14 -10.21 -8.95
C ALA A 52 2.78 -10.14 -10.36
N ARG A 53 3.47 -9.04 -10.70
CA ARG A 53 4.19 -8.92 -11.98
C ARG A 53 5.53 -9.65 -11.97
N ILE A 54 6.09 -9.97 -10.80
CA ILE A 54 7.41 -10.60 -10.70
C ILE A 54 7.22 -12.12 -10.74
N LYS A 55 7.14 -12.71 -11.96
CA LYS A 55 7.17 -14.17 -12.17
C LYS A 55 8.58 -14.77 -12.22
N SER A 56 9.59 -13.92 -12.32
CA SER A 56 11.01 -14.29 -12.37
C SER A 56 11.78 -13.06 -11.87
N GLY A 57 12.67 -13.22 -10.89
CA GLY A 57 13.29 -12.16 -10.06
C GLY A 57 14.17 -11.12 -10.77
N LYS A 58 13.90 -10.79 -12.03
CA LYS A 58 14.73 -9.97 -12.92
C LYS A 58 14.49 -8.46 -12.83
N TYR A 59 13.55 -7.98 -12.01
CA TYR A 59 13.31 -6.54 -11.84
C TYR A 59 13.34 -6.11 -10.37
N ARG A 60 14.54 -6.17 -9.76
CA ARG A 60 14.83 -5.44 -8.51
C ARG A 60 15.11 -3.98 -8.87
N LYS A 61 14.07 -3.15 -8.96
CA LYS A 61 14.30 -1.70 -8.82
C LYS A 61 14.54 -1.42 -7.34
N CYS A 62 15.80 -1.19 -7.00
CA CYS A 62 16.21 -0.71 -5.69
C CYS A 62 15.48 0.61 -5.43
N LEU A 63 14.55 0.64 -4.47
CA LEU A 63 13.99 1.89 -3.96
C LEU A 63 15.06 2.53 -3.08
N LYS A 64 15.96 3.30 -3.71
CA LYS A 64 16.78 4.30 -3.03
C LYS A 64 16.00 5.61 -3.00
N ASP A 65 15.97 6.22 -1.82
CA ASP A 65 15.70 7.62 -1.51
C ASP A 65 14.32 8.20 -1.83
N ILE A 66 13.53 8.43 -0.77
CA ILE A 66 12.97 9.77 -0.52
C ILE A 66 13.10 10.05 0.98
N SER A 67 14.31 10.44 1.39
CA SER A 67 14.47 11.44 2.43
C SER A 67 13.71 12.68 1.94
N LYS A 68 12.63 13.03 2.61
CA LYS A 68 12.12 14.40 2.53
C LYS A 68 12.02 14.92 3.94
N ASP A 69 13.06 15.68 4.25
CA ASP A 69 13.06 16.77 5.20
C ASP A 69 11.68 17.41 5.31
N LYS A 70 11.21 17.54 6.54
CA LYS A 70 10.29 18.62 6.88
C LYS A 70 10.55 19.07 8.31
N THR A 71 11.57 19.93 8.40
CA THR A 71 11.88 20.95 9.43
C THR A 71 11.90 20.51 10.88
#